data_AF-A0A961JCJ3-F1
#
_entry.id   AF-A0A961JCJ3-F1
#
_cell.length_a   1.000
_cell.length_b   1.000
_cell.length_c   1.000
_cell.angle_alpha   90.00
_cell.angle_beta   90.00
_cell.angle_gamma   90.00
#
_symmetry.space_group_name_H-M   'P 1'
#
loop_
_entity.id
_entity.type
_entity.pdbx_description
1 polymer ?
#
loop_
_entity_poly.entity_id
_entity_poly.type
_entity_poly.pdbx_seq_one_letter_code
_entity_poly.pdbx_strand_id
1 'polypeptide(L)'
;MIDGDTVDMACADIGTFRARLVGYDTPEITSPGCAQELALGRLARQRLTQIVREADRVDAQMGEFDRYNRRLVRLAFDGEDVAQTLVSEGLAVGYSGGRRINWCARLG
;
A
#
# COMPACT_ATOMS: atom_id res chain seq x y z
N MET A 1 -4.12 -6.11 6.94
CA MET A 1 -3.18 -5.06 6.48
C MET A 1 -1.83 -5.31 7.14
N ILE A 2 -0.76 -5.38 6.35
CA ILE A 2 0.59 -5.70 6.82
C ILE A 2 1.37 -4.38 6.93
N ASP A 3 1.57 -3.72 5.78
CA ASP A 3 2.18 -2.40 5.63
C ASP A 3 1.17 -1.42 4.97
N GLY A 4 1.61 -0.22 4.61
CA GLY A 4 0.77 0.77 3.91
C GLY A 4 0.49 0.44 2.43
N ASP A 5 1.16 -0.58 1.89
CA ASP A 5 1.05 -0.99 0.50
C ASP A 5 1.00 -2.53 0.30
N THR A 6 1.00 -3.29 1.41
CA THR A 6 0.96 -4.75 1.39
C THR A 6 -0.18 -5.24 2.28
N VAL A 7 -1.10 -6.01 1.70
CA VAL A 7 -2.34 -6.45 2.36
C VAL A 7 -2.64 -7.91 2.05
N ASP A 8 -3.33 -8.60 2.95
CA ASP A 8 -3.96 -9.87 2.64
C ASP A 8 -5.42 -9.58 2.25
N MET A 9 -5.84 -10.03 1.07
CA MET A 9 -7.18 -9.86 0.52
C MET A 9 -7.90 -11.20 0.47
N ALA A 10 -9.20 -11.18 0.74
CA ALA A 10 -10.08 -12.32 0.54
C ALA A 10 -11.14 -11.93 -0.50
N CYS A 11 -11.21 -12.68 -1.60
CA CYS A 11 -12.22 -12.50 -2.64
C CYS A 11 -12.98 -13.81 -2.81
N ALA A 12 -14.31 -13.77 -2.91
CA ALA A 12 -15.15 -14.98 -2.94
C ALA A 12 -14.74 -15.95 -4.07
N ASP A 13 -14.41 -15.42 -5.25
CA ASP A 13 -14.11 -16.24 -6.44
C ASP A 13 -12.64 -16.63 -6.58
N ILE A 14 -11.74 -15.96 -5.85
CA ILE A 14 -10.27 -16.13 -5.98
C ILE A 14 -9.68 -16.80 -4.72
N GLY A 15 -10.38 -16.71 -3.59
CA GLY A 15 -9.87 -17.09 -2.27
C GLY A 15 -9.03 -15.99 -1.64
N THR A 16 -8.17 -16.40 -0.70
CA THR A 16 -7.28 -15.49 0.04
C THR A 16 -5.90 -15.44 -0.61
N PHE A 17 -5.38 -14.23 -0.81
CA PHE A 17 -4.05 -14.02 -1.36
C PHE A 17 -3.39 -12.77 -0.77
N ARG A 18 -2.06 -12.73 -0.84
CA ARG A 18 -1.30 -11.53 -0.52
C ARG A 18 -1.26 -10.59 -1.72
N ALA A 19 -1.62 -9.35 -1.52
CA ALA A 19 -1.59 -8.30 -2.53
C ALA A 19 -0.51 -7.26 -2.22
N ARG A 20 0.18 -6.81 -3.27
CA ARG A 20 1.00 -5.60 -3.28
C ARG A 20 0.22 -4.53 -4.04
N LEU A 21 -0.14 -3.46 -3.35
CA LEU A 21 -0.88 -2.34 -3.91
C LEU A 21 0.02 -1.53 -4.83
N VAL A 22 -0.30 -1.33 -6.10
CA VAL A 22 0.61 -0.69 -7.07
C VAL A 22 0.32 0.79 -7.30
N GLY A 23 1.29 1.51 -7.87
CA GLY A 23 1.22 2.96 -8.12
C GLY A 23 1.94 3.80 -7.06
N TYR A 24 2.30 3.20 -5.93
CA TYR A 24 2.99 3.86 -4.83
C TYR A 24 3.85 2.91 -3.99
N ASP A 25 4.70 3.50 -3.17
CA ASP A 25 5.51 2.83 -2.15
C ASP A 25 5.25 3.49 -0.79
N THR A 26 5.12 2.69 0.25
CA THR A 26 5.02 3.17 1.64
C THR A 26 6.23 2.73 2.46
N PRO A 27 6.54 3.44 3.56
CA PRO A 27 7.54 2.99 4.53
C PRO A 27 7.24 1.58 5.05
N GLU A 28 8.28 0.76 5.24
CA GLU A 28 8.13 -0.61 5.73
C GLU A 28 7.88 -0.62 7.25
N ILE A 29 6.91 -1.42 7.72
CA ILE A 29 6.61 -1.59 9.16
C ILE A 29 7.26 -2.86 9.69
N THR A 30 7.34 -3.91 8.87
CA THR A 30 7.86 -5.22 9.27
C THR A 30 9.37 -5.24 9.44
N SER A 31 10.10 -4.45 8.64
CA SER A 31 11.56 -4.33 8.72
C SER A 31 12.01 -2.89 8.39
N PRO A 32 11.72 -1.90 9.28
CA PRO A 32 12.09 -0.51 9.04
C PRO A 32 13.61 -0.33 9.15
N GLY A 33 14.18 0.51 8.30
CA GLY A 33 15.58 0.91 8.38
C GLY A 33 15.87 1.93 9.49
N CYS A 34 14.85 2.63 10.00
CA CYS A 34 14.96 3.61 11.08
C CYS A 34 13.62 3.90 11.77
N ALA A 35 13.67 4.61 12.90
CA ALA A 35 12.49 4.93 13.70
C ALA A 35 11.49 5.86 12.97
N GLN A 36 11.97 6.80 12.17
CA GLN A 36 11.13 7.71 11.39
C GLN A 36 10.35 6.96 10.31
N GLU A 37 11.00 5.99 9.63
CA GLU A 37 10.35 5.12 8.65
C GLU A 37 9.22 4.31 9.31
N LEU A 38 9.50 3.69 10.47
CA LEU A 38 8.48 2.95 11.22
C LEU A 38 7.28 3.82 11.61
N ALA A 39 7.54 5.05 12.07
CA ALA A 39 6.49 5.99 12.46
C ALA A 39 5.59 6.36 11.28
N LEU A 40 6.18 6.74 10.14
CA LEU A 40 5.41 7.08 8.95
C LEU A 40 4.69 5.86 8.35
N GLY A 41 5.30 4.68 8.38
CA GLY A 41 4.68 3.44 7.94
C GLY A 41 3.43 3.09 8.74
N ARG A 42 3.46 3.28 10.07
CA ARG A 42 2.28 3.12 10.93
C ARG A 42 1.17 4.09 10.58
N LEU A 43 1.49 5.35 10.28
CA LEU A 43 0.52 6.35 9.83
C LEU A 43 -0.10 5.95 8.48
N ALA A 44 0.72 5.53 7.51
CA ALA A 44 0.24 5.06 6.21
C ALA A 44 -0.72 3.87 6.33
N ARG A 45 -0.37 2.87 7.15
CA ARG A 45 -1.25 1.72 7.45
C ARG A 45 -2.54 2.14 8.15
N GLN A 46 -2.46 3.03 9.14
CA GLN A 46 -3.65 3.52 9.83
C GLN A 46 -4.59 4.22 8.87
N ARG A 47 -4.05 5.09 8.00
CA ARG A 47 -4.84 5.80 7.01
C ARG A 47 -5.48 4.87 5.99
N LEU A 48 -4.73 3.91 5.44
CA LEU A 48 -5.30 2.92 4.52
C LEU A 48 -6.41 2.11 5.22
N THR A 49 -6.24 1.76 6.50
CA THR A 49 -7.27 1.07 7.28
C THR A 49 -8.53 1.92 7.44
N GLN A 50 -8.37 3.23 7.63
CA GLN A 50 -9.49 4.16 7.73
C GLN A 50 -10.26 4.23 6.40
N ILE A 51 -9.57 4.45 5.29
CA ILE A 51 -10.18 4.48 3.95
C ILE A 51 -10.99 3.21 3.69
N VAL A 52 -10.41 2.03 3.96
CA VAL A 52 -11.08 0.73 3.76
C VAL A 52 -12.34 0.58 4.63
N ARG A 53 -12.36 1.16 5.83
CA ARG A 53 -13.50 1.06 6.76
C ARG A 53 -14.63 2.04 6.45
N GLU A 54 -14.28 3.20 5.92
CA GLU A 54 -15.22 4.28 5.64
C GLU A 54 -15.84 4.17 4.24
N ALA A 55 -15.18 3.44 3.33
CA ALA A 55 -15.62 3.35 1.95
C ALA A 55 -16.85 2.47 1.73
N ASP A 56 -17.77 2.94 0.89
CA ASP A 56 -18.96 2.18 0.48
C ASP A 56 -18.66 1.25 -0.71
N ARG A 57 -17.72 1.66 -1.57
CA ARG A 57 -17.35 0.94 -2.79
C ARG A 57 -15.85 0.74 -2.88
N VAL A 58 -15.47 -0.43 -3.39
CA VAL A 58 -14.07 -0.76 -3.70
C VAL A 58 -13.98 -1.23 -5.15
N ASP A 59 -13.10 -0.59 -5.91
CA ASP A 59 -12.71 -0.99 -7.24
C ASP A 59 -11.31 -1.59 -7.18
N ALA A 60 -11.18 -2.86 -7.55
CA ALA A 60 -9.91 -3.58 -7.52
C ALA A 60 -9.51 -4.05 -8.93
N GLN A 61 -8.41 -3.51 -9.44
CA GLN A 61 -7.80 -3.96 -10.69
C GLN A 61 -6.72 -4.99 -10.38
N MET A 62 -6.99 -6.25 -10.73
CA MET A 62 -6.11 -7.39 -10.45
C MET A 62 -5.09 -7.56 -11.58
N GLY A 63 -3.81 -7.34 -11.28
CA GLY A 63 -2.68 -7.56 -12.18
C GLY A 63 -2.03 -8.94 -12.05
N GLU A 64 -0.79 -9.08 -12.51
CA GLU A 64 -0.02 -10.32 -12.41
C GLU A 64 0.52 -10.56 -10.99
N PHE A 65 1.12 -11.73 -10.75
CA PHE A 65 1.87 -12.00 -9.52
C PHE A 65 3.31 -11.49 -9.66
N ASP A 66 3.85 -10.90 -8.60
CA ASP A 66 5.26 -10.56 -8.53
C ASP A 66 6.14 -11.79 -8.23
N ARG A 67 7.47 -11.60 -8.27
CA ARG A 67 8.45 -12.67 -7.96
C ARG A 67 8.35 -13.25 -6.54
N TYR A 68 7.60 -12.61 -5.66
CA TYR A 68 7.36 -13.03 -4.27
C TYR A 68 5.96 -13.65 -4.09
N ASN A 69 5.30 -13.99 -5.19
CA ASN A 69 3.96 -14.57 -5.22
C ASN A 69 2.89 -13.66 -4.60
N ARG A 70 3.06 -12.33 -4.71
CA ARG A 70 2.05 -11.34 -4.32
C ARG A 70 1.30 -10.87 -5.56
N ARG A 71 -0.02 -10.83 -5.51
CA ARG A 71 -0.84 -10.25 -6.58
C ARG A 71 -0.62 -8.75 -6.64
N LEU A 72 -0.27 -8.20 -7.80
CA LEU A 72 -0.23 -6.75 -8.00
C LEU A 72 -1.66 -6.24 -8.14
N VAL A 73 -2.07 -5.30 -7.29
CA VAL A 73 -3.46 -4.79 -7.28
C VAL A 73 -3.47 -3.28 -7.25
N ARG A 74 -4.26 -2.63 -8.10
CA ARG A 74 -4.59 -1.20 -7.93
C ARG A 74 -5.96 -1.12 -7.28
N LEU A 75 -6.07 -0.32 -6.23
CA LEU A 75 -7.32 -0.10 -5.50
C LEU A 75 -7.78 1.35 -5.65
N ALA A 76 -9.07 1.51 -5.86
CA ALA A 76 -9.76 2.77 -5.64
C ALA A 76 -10.95 2.54 -4.68
N PHE A 77 -11.22 3.53 -3.84
CA PHE A 77 -12.31 3.52 -2.88
C PHE A 77 -13.20 4.72 -3.15
N ASP A 78 -14.51 4.50 -3.33
CA ASP A 78 -15.49 5.52 -3.71
C ASP A 78 -15.07 6.38 -4.92
N GLY A 79 -14.34 5.78 -5.86
CA GLY A 79 -13.83 6.44 -7.06
C GLY A 79 -12.48 7.16 -6.91
N GLU A 80 -11.90 7.17 -5.70
CA GLU A 80 -10.58 7.76 -5.45
C GLU A 80 -9.47 6.71 -5.43
N ASP A 81 -8.42 6.91 -6.25
CA ASP A 81 -7.26 6.02 -6.29
C ASP A 81 -6.44 6.13 -4.98
N VAL A 82 -6.26 4.99 -4.30
CA VAL A 82 -5.63 4.96 -2.97
C VAL A 82 -4.16 5.40 -3.00
N ALA A 83 -3.47 5.19 -4.12
CA ALA A 83 -2.10 5.65 -4.31
C ALA A 83 -2.07 7.17 -4.32
N GLN A 84 -2.98 7.80 -5.05
CA GLN A 84 -3.08 9.26 -5.11
C GLN A 84 -3.38 9.85 -3.73
N THR A 85 -4.32 9.27 -2.99
CA THR A 85 -4.69 9.73 -1.64
C THR A 85 -3.51 9.64 -0.67
N LEU A 86 -2.81 8.50 -0.59
CA LEU A 86 -1.68 8.35 0.34
C LEU A 86 -0.47 9.21 -0.06
N VAL A 87 -0.24 9.42 -1.35
CA VAL A 87 0.84 10.29 -1.84
C VAL A 87 0.54 11.77 -1.55
N SER A 88 -0.70 12.23 -1.77
CA SER A 88 -1.08 13.62 -1.52
C SER A 88 -1.04 13.97 -0.02
N GLU A 89 -1.31 12.99 0.84
CA GLU A 89 -1.20 13.11 2.30
C GLU A 89 0.25 12.95 2.81
N GLY A 90 1.23 12.71 1.93
CA GLY A 90 2.64 12.57 2.30
C GLY A 90 2.98 11.25 3.03
N LEU A 91 2.09 10.28 2.99
CA LEU A 91 2.24 8.96 3.62
C LEU A 91 2.90 7.93 2.69
N ALA A 92 3.00 8.26 1.40
CA ALA A 92 3.57 7.42 0.36
C ALA A 92 4.34 8.26 -0.66
N VAL A 93 5.07 7.58 -1.55
CA VAL A 93 5.62 8.17 -2.77
C VAL A 93 5.08 7.45 -4.00
N GLY A 94 4.85 8.17 -5.09
CA GLY A 94 4.50 7.56 -6.37
C GLY A 94 5.60 6.60 -6.83
N TYR A 95 5.20 5.42 -7.30
CA TYR A 95 6.13 4.35 -7.66
C TYR A 95 5.62 3.51 -8.82
N SER A 96 6.42 3.42 -9.87
CA SER A 96 6.11 2.70 -11.13
C SER A 96 6.99 1.47 -11.35
N GLY A 97 7.68 0.98 -10.32
CA GLY A 97 8.61 -0.14 -10.40
C GLY A 97 10.09 0.29 -10.40
N GLY A 98 10.99 -0.70 -10.25
CA GLY A 98 12.44 -0.48 -10.19
C GLY A 98 13.01 -0.51 -8.78
N ARG A 99 13.91 0.43 -8.47
CA ARG A 99 14.54 0.54 -7.15
C ARG A 99 13.70 1.44 -6.26
N ARG A 100 13.29 0.93 -5.09
CA ARG A 100 12.62 1.71 -4.06
C ARG A 100 13.54 2.80 -3.49
N ILE A 101 12.93 3.86 -3.00
CA ILE A 101 13.65 4.94 -2.31
C ILE A 101 14.21 4.45 -0.97
N ASN A 102 15.18 5.18 -0.43
CA ASN A 102 15.61 5.00 0.95
C ASN A 102 14.77 5.93 1.83
N TRP A 103 13.84 5.38 2.61
CA TRP A 103 12.96 6.14 3.48
C TRP A 103 13.71 6.88 4.59
N CYS A 104 14.76 6.29 5.16
CA CYS A 104 15.55 6.94 6.20
C CYS A 104 16.32 8.16 5.67
N ALA A 105 16.83 8.09 4.44
CA ALA A 105 17.47 9.24 3.79
C ALA A 105 16.45 10.30 3.33
N ARG A 106 15.18 9.94 3.17
CA ARG A 106 14.09 10.86 2.83
C ARG A 106 13.53 11.59 4.04
N LEU A 107 13.51 10.92 5.19
CA LEU A 107 12.88 11.39 6.43
C LEU A 107 13.86 12.00 7.44
N GLY A 108 15.16 11.79 7.23
CA GLY A 108 16.25 12.45 7.97
C GLY A 108 16.82 13.62 7.19
#